data_AF-L8JEQ3-F1
#
_entry.id   AF-L8JEQ3-F1
#
_cell.length_a   1.000
_cell.length_b   1.000
_cell.length_c   1.000
_cell.angle_alpha   90.00
_cell.angle_beta   90.00
_cell.angle_gamma   90.00
#
_symmetry.space_group_name_H-M   'P 1'
#
loop_
_entity.id
_entity.type
_entity.pdbx_description
1 polymer ?
#
loop_
_entity_poly.entity_id
_entity_poly.type
_entity_poly.pdbx_seq_one_letter_code
_entity_poly.pdbx_strand_id
1 'polypeptide(L)' 'MESFLDQTDEEGLYINFVSATDTYYGIPAPKGMADKMNPWLTSILAERNKASGILVLDYTTSSVADAIIAINLR' A
#
# COMPACT_ATOMS: atom_id res chain seq x y z
N MET A 1 6.20 -8.26 7.09
CA MET A 1 5.32 -7.21 6.51
C MET A 1 5.08 -7.41 5.02
N GLU A 2 5.76 -8.33 4.31
CA GLU A 2 5.53 -8.58 2.88
C GLU A 2 4.32 -9.45 2.53
N SER A 3 3.74 -10.15 3.52
CA SER A 3 2.66 -11.12 3.25
C SER A 3 1.32 -10.48 2.88
N PHE A 4 1.12 -9.17 3.12
CA PHE A 4 -0.17 -8.51 2.86
C PHE A 4 -0.44 -8.27 1.37
N LEU A 5 0.61 -8.25 0.54
CA LEU A 5 0.50 -8.08 -0.92
C LEU A 5 0.74 -9.38 -1.68
N ASP A 6 0.88 -10.51 -0.98
CA ASP A 6 1.05 -11.81 -1.63
C ASP A 6 -0.32 -12.47 -1.81
N GLN A 7 -1.08 -11.91 -2.74
CA GLN A 7 -2.40 -12.38 -3.13
C GLN A 7 -2.23 -13.40 -4.25
N THR A 8 -2.62 -14.64 -3.99
CA THR A 8 -2.36 -15.77 -4.89
C THR A 8 -3.61 -16.39 -5.48
N ASP A 9 -4.80 -16.01 -5.00
CA ASP A 9 -6.06 -16.36 -5.67
C ASP A 9 -6.56 -15.18 -6.51
N GLU A 10 -7.15 -15.49 -7.66
CA GLU A 10 -7.75 -14.50 -8.57
C GLU A 10 -9.25 -14.31 -8.31
N GLU A 11 -9.83 -15.10 -7.40
CA GLU A 11 -11.26 -15.11 -7.09
C GLU A 11 -11.62 -14.22 -5.88
N GLY A 12 -10.61 -13.81 -5.11
CA GLY A 12 -10.77 -12.95 -3.94
C GLY A 12 -10.73 -11.46 -4.27
N LEU A 13 -11.65 -10.70 -3.65
CA LEU A 13 -11.50 -9.24 -3.56
C LEU A 13 -10.64 -8.89 -2.35
N TYR A 14 -9.41 -8.47 -2.61
CA TYR A 14 -8.49 -8.04 -1.56
C TYR A 14 -8.56 -6.53 -1.36
N ILE A 15 -8.82 -6.11 -0.12
CA ILE A 15 -8.83 -4.70 0.28
C ILE A 15 -7.77 -4.53 1.37
N ASN A 16 -6.72 -3.79 1.05
CA ASN A 16 -5.56 -3.62 1.92
C ASN A 16 -5.51 -2.18 2.43
N PHE A 17 -5.69 -2.04 3.74
CA PHE A 17 -5.52 -0.77 4.42
C PHE A 17 -4.04 -0.57 4.75
N VAL A 18 -3.43 0.41 4.07
CA VAL A 18 -2.08 0.91 4.37
C VAL A 18 -2.15 2.08 5.35
N SER A 19 -3.32 2.71 5.44
CA SER A 19 -3.65 3.68 6.48
C SER A 19 -3.66 3.04 7.87
N ALA A 20 -3.17 3.79 8.85
CA ALA A 20 -3.26 3.40 10.24
C ALA A 20 -3.23 4.63 11.15
N THR A 21 -3.92 4.51 12.28
CA THR A 21 -3.90 5.50 13.35
C THR A 21 -3.97 4.77 14.68
N ASP A 22 -3.27 5.28 15.68
CA ASP A 22 -3.43 4.80 17.04
C ASP A 22 -3.04 5.91 18.03
N THR A 23 -3.69 5.91 19.19
CA THR A 23 -3.49 6.94 20.23
C THR A 23 -2.78 6.40 21.48
N TYR A 24 -2.51 5.10 21.57
CA TYR A 24 -2.04 4.40 22.78
C TYR A 24 -0.66 3.74 22.63
N TYR A 25 -0.30 3.27 21.44
CA TYR A 25 0.89 2.48 21.14
C TYR A 25 2.01 3.30 20.50
N GLY A 26 1.92 4.64 20.53
CA GLY A 26 2.94 5.52 19.97
C GLY A 26 3.09 5.41 18.45
N ILE A 27 2.05 4.94 17.75
CA ILE A 27 2.00 5.00 16.29
C ILE A 27 1.91 6.48 15.90
N PRO A 28 2.68 6.94 14.90
CA PRO A 28 2.55 8.30 14.41
C PRO A 28 1.10 8.64 14.05
N ALA A 29 0.74 9.93 14.15
CA ALA A 29 -0.50 10.42 13.57
C ALA A 29 -0.63 10.00 12.10
N PRO A 30 -1.86 9.91 11.53
CA PRO A 30 -2.09 9.36 10.18
C PRO A 30 -1.12 9.89 9.12
N LYS A 31 -0.84 11.20 9.13
CA LYS A 31 0.14 11.82 8.23
C LYS A 31 1.55 11.27 8.40
N GLY A 32 2.02 11.11 9.64
CA GLY A 32 3.34 10.56 9.93
C GLY A 32 3.46 9.07 9.60
N MET A 33 2.34 8.34 9.63
CA MET A 33 2.30 6.96 9.14
C MET A 33 2.34 6.92 7.61
N ALA A 34 1.53 7.75 6.93
CA ALA A 34 1.54 7.88 5.47
C ALA A 34 2.92 8.24 4.93
N ASP A 35 3.63 9.16 5.59
CA ASP A 35 4.99 9.57 5.22
C ASP A 35 6.01 8.44 5.28
N LYS A 36 5.75 7.38 6.07
CA LYS A 36 6.57 6.17 6.12
C LYS A 36 6.08 5.09 5.16
N MET A 37 4.77 4.87 5.14
CA MET A 37 4.18 3.72 4.45
C MET A 37 4.09 3.93 2.94
N ASN A 38 3.80 5.14 2.46
CA ASN A 38 3.65 5.39 1.02
C ASN A 38 4.98 5.19 0.26
N PRO A 39 6.14 5.72 0.74
CA PRO A 39 7.42 5.42 0.10
C PRO A 39 7.80 3.93 0.15
N TRP A 40 7.55 3.27 1.29
CA TRP A 40 7.82 1.84 1.46
C TRP A 40 6.99 0.99 0.50
N LEU A 41 5.70 1.28 0.38
CA LEU A 41 4.79 0.61 -0.55
C LEU A 41 5.29 0.74 -1.99
N THR A 42 5.63 1.96 -2.44
CA THR A 42 6.15 2.19 -3.80
C THR A 42 7.41 1.38 -4.07
N SER A 43 8.32 1.26 -3.09
CA SER A 43 9.50 0.40 -3.21
C SER A 43 9.14 -1.06 -3.47
N ILE A 44 8.20 -1.60 -2.69
CA ILE A 44 7.75 -2.99 -2.84
C ILE A 44 7.03 -3.20 -4.17
N LEU A 45 6.19 -2.26 -4.61
CA LEU A 45 5.50 -2.34 -5.89
C LEU A 45 6.46 -2.24 -7.09
N ALA A 46 7.60 -1.58 -6.94
CA ALA A 46 8.63 -1.55 -7.98
C ALA A 46 9.34 -2.91 -8.13
N GLU A 47 9.51 -3.63 -7.02
CA GLU A 47 10.14 -4.96 -6.98
C GLU A 47 9.15 -6.07 -7.37
N ARG A 48 7.86 -5.87 -7.10
CA ARG A 48 6.79 -6.85 -7.38
C ARG A 48 6.11 -6.56 -8.73
N ASN A 49 6.07 -7.56 -9.61
CA ASN A 49 5.27 -7.52 -10.84
C ASN A 49 3.96 -8.32 -10.67
N LYS A 50 3.14 -7.95 -9.68
CA LYS A 50 1.86 -8.63 -9.37
C LYS A 50 0.79 -7.63 -8.94
N ALA A 51 -0.46 -7.98 -9.23
CA ALA A 51 -1.63 -7.24 -8.76
C ALA A 51 -1.69 -7.21 -7.22
N SER A 52 -2.17 -6.10 -6.67
CA SER A 52 -2.15 -5.81 -5.22
C SER A 52 -3.55 -5.64 -4.61
N GLY A 53 -4.59 -5.94 -5.37
CA GLY A 53 -5.98 -5.66 -4.99
C GLY A 53 -6.26 -4.16 -4.87
N ILE A 54 -7.22 -3.80 -4.02
CA ILE A 54 -7.54 -2.41 -3.70
C ILE A 54 -6.63 -1.95 -2.56
N LEU A 55 -5.88 -0.87 -2.79
CA LEU A 55 -5.04 -0.23 -1.78
C LEU A 55 -5.75 1.01 -1.23
N VAL A 56 -5.99 1.04 0.08
CA VAL A 56 -6.61 2.17 0.79
C VAL A 56 -5.51 2.88 1.59
N LEU A 57 -5.21 4.12 1.21
CA LEU A 57 -4.08 4.89 1.72
C LEU A 57 -4.52 6.24 2.30
N ASP A 58 -3.75 6.73 3.26
CA ASP A 58 -3.81 8.11 3.72
C ASP A 58 -2.83 9.00 2.94
N TYR A 59 -3.23 10.24 2.68
CA TYR A 59 -2.37 11.28 2.07
C TYR A 59 -1.58 10.83 0.82
N THR A 60 -2.21 10.05 -0.05
CA THR A 60 -1.63 9.63 -1.33
C THR A 60 -1.21 10.83 -2.19
N THR A 61 -0.07 10.68 -2.86
CA THR A 61 0.38 11.59 -3.92
C THR A 61 0.13 10.97 -5.29
N SER A 62 0.09 11.80 -6.35
CA SER A 62 -0.04 11.31 -7.72
C SER A 62 1.05 10.29 -8.08
N SER A 63 2.30 10.51 -7.63
CA SER A 63 3.40 9.57 -7.87
C SER A 63 3.19 8.18 -7.27
N VAL A 64 2.54 8.08 -6.10
CA VAL A 64 2.22 6.79 -5.47
C VAL A 64 1.09 6.12 -6.24
N ALA A 65 0.07 6.87 -6.65
CA ALA A 65 -1.02 6.34 -7.48
C ALA A 65 -0.50 5.83 -8.83
N ASP A 66 0.38 6.57 -9.48
CA ASP A 66 0.99 6.17 -10.76
C ASP A 66 1.78 4.87 -10.63
N ALA A 67 2.52 4.69 -9.53
CA ALA A 67 3.23 3.44 -9.26
C ALA A 67 2.29 2.25 -9.09
N ILE A 68 1.17 2.44 -8.37
CA ILE A 68 0.13 1.41 -8.18
C ILE A 68 -0.54 1.04 -9.51
N ILE A 69 -0.79 2.01 -10.38
CA ILE A 69 -1.39 1.74 -11.69
C ILE A 69 -0.40 1.00 -12.59
N ALA A 70 0.87 1.40 -12.58
CA ALA A 70 1.91 0.87 -13.45
C ALA A 70 2.15 -0.65 -13.29
N ILE A 71 1.94 -1.23 -12.11
CA ILE A 71 2.10 -2.68 -11.89
C ILE A 71 1.10 -3.52 -12.69
N ASN A 72 -0.06 -2.95 -13.07
CA ASN A 72 -1.12 -3.67 -13.80
C ASN A 72 -0.99 -3.52 -15.33
N LEU A 73 -0.06 -2.70 -15.80
CA LEU A 73 0.16 -2.42 -17.23
C LEU A 73 1.35 -3.19 -17.82
N ARG A 74 2.03 -4.00 -16.99
CA ARG A 74 3.21 -4.80 -17.35
C ARG A 74 2.83 -6.26 -17.51
#